data_AF-A0A1W1EIU5-F1
#
_entry.id   AF-A0A1W1EIU5-F1
#
_cell.length_a   1.000
_cell.length_b   1.000
_cell.length_c   1.000
_cell.angle_alpha   90.00
_cell.angle_beta   90.00
_cell.angle_gamma   90.00
#
_symmetry.space_group_name_H-M   'P 1'
#
loop_
_entity.id
_entity.type
_entity.pdbx_description
1 polymer ?
#
loop_
_entity_poly.entity_id
_entity_poly.type
_entity_poly.pdbx_seq_one_letter_code
_entity_poly.pdbx_strand_id
1 'polypeptide(L)'
;MIETRDITRFSDIRTKARAYFCYLFSKNLPNKLPSVSVETVMNRMRKIQGDLKDSEGVYLLDEKGVQISPTYLNNGDVLTDDAGSFRTQRAYYYRAMKEKRCTITDPYPSLLTNNLTVTVSQPIFDKNNEIKFVACLDMSLEAVIRIGEPKSVTNIATNISKFTYFLFSIALGVVALLLFIKAIIIFLSQGAGIITIDAKYIFSATILLTLSLAIFDLVKTLFEEEVIGKEHHDKNYTIHKTMIRFLGSIIIALSIEALMLVFKFAMTQPDKLFNAIYLIGGVALLIISLGLYIYLTTKNSIKED
;
A
#
# COMPACT_ATOMS: atom_id res chain seq x y z
N MET A 1 -19.92 -7.88 11.50
CA MET A 1 -18.49 -8.08 11.80
C MET A 1 -17.71 -7.48 10.63
N ILE A 2 -17.57 -6.16 10.65
CA ILE A 2 -16.96 -5.31 9.61
C ILE A 2 -16.06 -4.35 10.39
N GLU A 3 -14.79 -4.12 10.07
CA GLU A 3 -13.76 -4.91 9.38
C GLU A 3 -12.48 -4.09 9.61
N THR A 4 -11.46 -4.61 10.29
CA THR A 4 -10.15 -3.92 10.41
C THR A 4 -9.61 -3.52 9.03
N ARG A 5 -9.97 -4.29 8.00
CA ARG A 5 -9.68 -4.02 6.59
C ARG A 5 -10.25 -2.69 6.08
N ASP A 6 -11.47 -2.33 6.45
CA ASP A 6 -12.11 -1.09 5.95
C ASP A 6 -11.50 0.15 6.59
N ILE A 7 -11.08 0.04 7.85
CA ILE A 7 -10.31 1.09 8.54
C ILE A 7 -8.95 1.28 7.85
N THR A 8 -8.26 0.19 7.52
CA THR A 8 -7.00 0.25 6.77
C THR A 8 -7.20 0.88 5.38
N ARG A 9 -8.20 0.43 4.62
CA ARG A 9 -8.54 1.01 3.31
C ARG A 9 -8.85 2.50 3.39
N PHE A 10 -9.61 2.90 4.40
CA PHE A 10 -9.91 4.31 4.61
C PHE A 10 -8.64 5.11 4.90
N SER A 11 -7.69 4.59 5.68
CA SER A 11 -6.40 5.24 5.91
C SER A 11 -5.69 5.60 4.60
N ASP A 12 -5.67 4.66 3.65
CA ASP A 12 -4.99 4.83 2.35
C ASP A 12 -5.68 5.88 1.45
N ILE A 13 -7.01 5.96 1.49
CA ILE A 13 -7.79 6.88 0.66
C ILE A 13 -8.14 8.20 1.36
N ARG A 14 -7.88 8.33 2.67
CA ARG A 14 -8.32 9.46 3.51
C ARG A 14 -7.95 10.82 2.94
N THR A 15 -6.73 10.96 2.43
CA THR A 15 -6.24 12.23 1.86
C THR A 15 -7.02 12.62 0.60
N LYS A 16 -7.33 11.64 -0.27
CA LYS A 16 -8.13 11.86 -1.48
C LYS A 16 -9.57 12.19 -1.14
N ALA A 17 -10.17 11.45 -0.21
CA ALA A 17 -11.52 11.71 0.29
C ALA A 17 -11.64 13.11 0.90
N ARG A 18 -10.69 13.50 1.77
CA ARG A 18 -10.63 14.85 2.34
C ARG A 18 -10.55 15.92 1.25
N ALA A 19 -9.67 15.75 0.26
CA ALA A 19 -9.54 16.70 -0.84
C ALA A 19 -10.86 16.86 -1.62
N TYR A 20 -11.53 15.74 -1.92
CA TYR A 20 -12.84 15.75 -2.60
C TYR A 20 -13.91 16.52 -1.81
N PHE A 21 -14.13 16.17 -0.55
CA PHE A 21 -15.17 16.82 0.25
C PHE A 21 -14.84 18.28 0.56
N CYS A 22 -13.58 18.61 0.83
CA CYS A 22 -13.19 19.99 1.06
C CYS A 22 -13.33 20.85 -0.21
N TYR A 23 -13.04 20.29 -1.38
CA TYR A 23 -13.34 20.96 -2.65
C TYR A 23 -14.85 21.19 -2.81
N LEU A 24 -15.66 20.16 -2.58
CA LEU A 24 -17.12 20.23 -2.67
C LEU A 24 -17.71 21.30 -1.75
N PHE A 25 -17.26 21.35 -0.50
CA PHE A 25 -17.67 22.35 0.48
C PHE A 25 -17.20 23.76 0.13
N SER A 26 -15.92 23.94 -0.23
CA SER A 26 -15.37 25.24 -0.60
C SER A 26 -16.07 25.88 -1.81
N LYS A 27 -16.56 25.06 -2.75
CA LYS A 27 -17.25 25.52 -3.96
C LYS A 27 -18.71 25.92 -3.71
N ASN A 28 -19.36 25.32 -2.70
CA ASN A 28 -20.81 25.42 -2.52
C ASN A 28 -21.23 26.17 -1.26
N LEU A 29 -20.39 26.24 -0.23
CA LEU A 29 -20.70 26.91 1.03
C LEU A 29 -20.25 28.37 1.02
N PRO A 30 -21.07 29.29 1.58
CA PRO A 30 -20.66 30.67 1.75
C PRO A 30 -19.49 30.74 2.73
N ASN A 31 -18.53 31.63 2.46
CA ASN A 31 -17.40 31.86 3.35
C ASN A 31 -16.97 33.33 3.26
N LYS A 32 -16.57 33.92 4.39
CA LYS A 32 -16.12 35.32 4.50
C LYS A 32 -17.14 36.36 4.03
N LEU A 33 -18.43 36.11 4.27
CA LEU A 33 -19.51 37.05 3.94
C LEU A 33 -19.90 37.93 5.14
N PRO A 34 -20.44 39.15 4.91
CA PRO A 34 -20.82 40.07 5.99
C PRO A 34 -21.92 39.54 6.91
N SER A 35 -22.86 38.76 6.36
CA SER A 35 -23.94 38.12 7.10
C SER A 35 -24.22 36.73 6.54
N VAL A 36 -23.65 35.71 7.17
CA VAL A 36 -24.02 34.32 6.91
C VAL A 36 -25.21 33.95 7.82
N SER A 37 -26.33 33.54 7.23
CA SER A 37 -27.50 33.02 7.96
C SER A 37 -27.51 31.49 7.97
N VAL A 38 -28.07 30.91 9.04
CA VAL A 38 -28.21 29.44 9.20
C VAL A 38 -28.96 28.84 8.00
N GLU A 39 -30.07 29.46 7.61
CA GLU A 39 -30.90 29.00 6.50
C GLU A 39 -30.13 28.95 5.17
N THR A 40 -29.31 29.97 4.87
CA THR A 40 -28.51 30.00 3.65
C THR A 40 -27.50 28.84 3.61
N VAL A 41 -26.82 28.59 4.72
CA VAL A 41 -25.85 27.49 4.84
C VAL A 41 -26.56 26.15 4.72
N MET A 42 -27.66 25.95 5.44
CA MET A 42 -28.40 24.70 5.42
C MET A 42 -29.01 24.39 4.06
N ASN A 43 -29.51 25.40 3.33
CA ASN A 43 -29.98 25.21 1.96
C ASN A 43 -28.87 24.73 1.02
N ARG A 44 -27.65 25.24 1.17
CA ARG A 44 -26.48 24.76 0.39
C ARG A 44 -26.03 23.37 0.83
N MET A 45 -26.03 23.09 2.13
CA MET A 45 -25.71 21.77 2.68
C MET A 45 -26.68 20.69 2.19
N ARG A 46 -27.99 20.98 2.16
CA ARG A 46 -28.99 20.04 1.61
C ARG A 46 -28.80 19.80 0.11
N LYS A 47 -28.36 20.81 -0.65
CA LYS A 47 -28.01 20.61 -2.06
C LYS A 47 -26.81 19.66 -2.21
N ILE A 48 -25.76 19.86 -1.41
CA ILE A 48 -24.60 18.95 -1.36
C ILE A 48 -25.03 17.55 -0.96
N GLN A 49 -25.91 17.43 0.04
CA GLN A 49 -26.47 16.16 0.50
C GLN A 49 -27.20 15.41 -0.62
N GLY A 50 -28.04 16.10 -1.39
CA GLY A 50 -28.76 15.51 -2.53
C GLY A 50 -27.84 14.99 -3.64
N ASP A 51 -26.66 15.60 -3.83
CA ASP A 51 -25.63 15.11 -4.75
C ASP A 51 -24.89 13.86 -4.20
N LEU A 52 -24.93 13.64 -2.88
CA LEU A 52 -24.27 12.56 -2.15
C LEU A 52 -25.29 11.52 -1.65
N LYS A 53 -25.65 10.59 -2.53
CA LYS A 53 -26.69 9.57 -2.32
C LYS A 53 -26.53 8.68 -1.07
N ASP A 54 -25.33 8.57 -0.51
CA ASP A 54 -25.04 7.71 0.64
C ASP A 54 -24.66 8.52 1.91
N SER A 55 -25.04 9.80 1.95
CA SER A 55 -24.91 10.63 3.15
C SER A 55 -25.87 10.16 4.24
N GLU A 56 -25.43 10.22 5.50
CA GLU A 56 -26.27 9.91 6.65
C GLU A 56 -27.07 11.14 7.06
N GLY A 57 -26.39 12.29 7.22
CA GLY A 57 -27.06 13.53 7.56
C GLY A 57 -26.18 14.77 7.48
N VAL A 58 -26.84 15.93 7.45
CA VAL A 58 -26.18 17.25 7.50
C VAL A 58 -26.77 18.11 8.61
N TYR A 59 -25.90 18.84 9.30
CA TYR A 59 -26.27 19.76 10.38
C TYR A 59 -25.23 20.87 10.54
N LEU A 60 -25.58 21.91 11.29
CA LEU A 60 -24.76 23.08 11.53
C LEU A 60 -24.53 23.30 13.02
N LEU A 61 -23.29 23.59 13.38
CA LEU A 61 -22.89 23.98 14.72
C LEU A 61 -22.53 25.48 14.75
N ASP A 62 -22.75 26.14 15.88
CA ASP A 62 -22.24 27.49 16.15
C ASP A 62 -20.77 27.48 16.59
N GLU A 63 -20.23 28.68 16.86
CA GLU A 63 -18.86 28.88 17.33
C GLU A 63 -18.56 28.30 18.73
N LYS A 64 -19.61 27.87 19.46
CA LYS A 64 -19.53 27.24 20.78
C LYS A 64 -19.76 25.74 20.70
N GLY A 65 -19.98 25.18 19.52
CA GLY A 65 -20.23 23.76 19.30
C GLY A 65 -21.63 23.31 19.69
N VAL A 66 -22.60 24.23 19.78
CA VAL A 66 -24.01 23.91 19.92
C VAL A 66 -24.60 23.69 18.55
N GLN A 67 -25.37 22.62 18.38
CA GLN A 67 -26.08 22.36 17.13
C GLN A 67 -27.26 23.32 16.97
N ILE A 68 -27.22 24.18 15.95
CA ILE A 68 -28.22 25.25 15.73
C ILE A 68 -29.20 24.94 14.60
N SER A 69 -29.08 23.78 13.96
CA SER A 69 -30.01 23.27 12.97
C SER A 69 -30.51 21.87 13.35
N PRO A 70 -31.70 21.46 12.87
CA PRO A 70 -32.05 20.05 12.83
C PRO A 70 -31.00 19.25 12.03
N THR A 71 -30.94 17.95 12.28
CA THR A 71 -30.21 17.02 11.43
C THR A 71 -31.11 16.63 10.27
N TYR A 72 -30.72 16.98 9.03
CA TYR A 72 -31.43 16.56 7.83
C TYR A 72 -30.85 15.24 7.35
N LEU A 73 -31.69 14.21 7.27
CA LEU A 73 -31.30 12.89 6.82
C LEU A 73 -31.55 12.74 5.31
N ASN A 74 -30.79 11.84 4.68
CA ASN A 74 -30.86 11.65 3.24
C ASN A 74 -32.18 11.00 2.76
N ASN A 75 -32.87 10.28 3.64
CA ASN A 75 -34.21 9.74 3.37
C ASN A 75 -35.33 10.81 3.43
N GLY A 76 -34.98 12.07 3.71
CA GLY A 76 -35.92 13.19 3.82
C GLY A 76 -36.41 13.46 5.25
N ASP A 77 -36.10 12.59 6.21
CA ASP A 77 -36.45 12.79 7.61
C ASP A 77 -35.64 13.93 8.23
N VAL A 78 -36.23 14.58 9.24
CA VAL A 78 -35.62 15.71 9.94
C VAL A 78 -35.66 15.45 11.44
N LEU A 79 -34.48 15.31 12.05
CA LEU A 79 -34.37 15.15 13.49
C LEU A 79 -34.23 16.52 14.15
N THR A 80 -35.30 16.96 14.82
CA THR A 80 -35.36 18.26 15.48
C THR A 80 -34.77 18.24 16.88
N ASP A 81 -34.79 17.08 17.56
CA ASP A 81 -34.40 16.94 18.96
C ASP A 81 -32.88 17.11 19.19
N ASP A 82 -32.08 16.97 18.12
CA ASP A 82 -30.65 17.22 18.15
C ASP A 82 -30.31 18.73 18.20
N ALA A 83 -31.24 19.62 17.82
CA ALA A 83 -31.02 21.05 17.88
C ALA A 83 -30.93 21.51 19.35
N GLY A 84 -29.89 22.27 19.67
CA GLY A 84 -29.53 22.67 21.03
C GLY A 84 -28.57 21.71 21.74
N SER A 85 -28.23 20.55 21.13
CA SER A 85 -27.26 19.62 21.70
C SER A 85 -25.82 20.17 21.64
N PHE A 86 -25.04 19.89 22.69
CA PHE A 86 -23.62 20.24 22.75
C PHE A 86 -22.76 19.18 22.05
N ARG A 87 -22.00 19.59 21.03
CA ARG A 87 -21.08 18.73 20.26
C ARG A 87 -19.61 19.08 20.49
N THR A 88 -19.30 19.88 21.51
CA THR A 88 -17.93 20.37 21.82
C THR A 88 -16.89 19.27 22.00
N GLN A 89 -17.29 18.11 22.54
CA GLN A 89 -16.40 16.96 22.79
C GLN A 89 -16.18 16.09 21.55
N ARG A 90 -16.82 16.39 20.41
CA ARG A 90 -16.75 15.56 19.21
C ARG A 90 -15.54 15.95 18.36
N ALA A 91 -14.86 14.94 17.83
CA ALA A 91 -13.61 15.11 17.09
C ALA A 91 -13.75 16.04 15.87
N TYR A 92 -14.88 15.99 15.16
CA TYR A 92 -15.15 16.86 14.00
C TYR A 92 -15.18 18.35 14.35
N TYR A 93 -15.68 18.70 15.54
CA TYR A 93 -15.76 20.08 16.02
C TYR A 93 -14.38 20.55 16.48
N TYR A 94 -13.72 19.77 17.35
CA TYR A 94 -12.37 20.11 17.84
C TYR A 94 -11.37 20.29 16.68
N ARG A 95 -11.36 19.38 15.70
CA ARG A 95 -10.46 19.46 14.53
C ARG A 95 -10.76 20.69 13.67
N ALA A 96 -12.02 21.01 13.40
CA ALA A 96 -12.39 22.21 12.64
C ALA A 96 -11.95 23.51 13.35
N MET A 97 -12.16 23.60 14.66
CA MET A 97 -11.79 24.78 15.46
C MET A 97 -10.27 24.95 15.59
N LYS A 98 -9.53 23.85 15.81
CA LYS A 98 -8.07 23.87 15.97
C LYS A 98 -7.36 24.12 14.65
N GLU A 99 -7.75 23.41 13.59
CA GLU A 99 -7.05 23.45 12.31
C GLU A 99 -7.55 24.59 11.39
N LYS A 100 -8.71 25.19 11.69
CA LYS A 100 -9.32 26.29 10.92
C LYS A 100 -9.43 25.99 9.42
N ARG A 101 -9.65 24.73 9.07
CA ARG A 101 -9.79 24.26 7.68
C ARG A 101 -10.76 23.08 7.63
N CYS A 102 -11.13 22.68 6.42
CA CYS A 102 -11.93 21.48 6.27
C CYS A 102 -11.16 20.21 6.65
N THR A 103 -11.80 19.37 7.47
CA THR A 103 -11.22 18.14 8.01
C THR A 103 -12.20 16.98 7.86
N ILE A 104 -11.65 15.77 7.97
CA ILE A 104 -12.42 14.52 8.05
C ILE A 104 -11.99 13.77 9.32
N THR A 105 -12.95 13.25 10.08
CA THR A 105 -12.67 12.43 11.26
C THR A 105 -12.07 11.10 10.88
N ASP A 106 -11.54 10.39 11.87
CA ASP A 106 -11.35 8.95 11.73
C ASP A 106 -12.72 8.26 11.86
N PRO A 107 -12.89 7.02 11.36
CA PRO A 107 -14.18 6.34 11.42
C PRO A 107 -14.61 6.09 12.86
N TYR A 108 -15.87 6.37 13.17
CA TYR A 108 -16.45 6.17 14.50
C TYR A 108 -17.90 5.68 14.38
N PRO A 109 -18.47 5.06 15.43
CA PRO A 109 -19.88 4.63 15.40
C PRO A 109 -20.82 5.83 15.32
N SER A 110 -21.66 5.85 14.27
CA SER A 110 -22.70 6.86 14.06
C SER A 110 -23.73 6.84 15.17
N LEU A 111 -24.17 8.02 15.62
CA LEU A 111 -25.31 8.14 16.55
C LEU A 111 -26.66 7.89 15.85
N LEU A 112 -26.69 7.97 14.52
CA LEU A 112 -27.90 7.83 13.71
C LEU A 112 -28.14 6.38 13.30
N THR A 113 -27.08 5.71 12.83
CA THR A 113 -27.17 4.38 12.20
C THR A 113 -26.49 3.27 13.00
N ASN A 114 -25.71 3.62 14.03
CA ASN A 114 -24.84 2.71 14.79
C ASN A 114 -23.76 1.99 13.93
N ASN A 115 -23.63 2.34 12.66
CA ASN A 115 -22.59 1.87 11.75
C ASN A 115 -21.37 2.80 11.75
N LEU A 116 -20.24 2.35 11.20
CA LEU A 116 -19.05 3.19 11.07
C LEU A 116 -19.31 4.35 10.10
N THR A 117 -19.10 5.57 10.58
CA THR A 117 -19.28 6.81 9.84
C THR A 117 -18.04 7.68 9.95
N VAL A 118 -17.89 8.59 9.00
CA VAL A 118 -16.90 9.66 9.03
C VAL A 118 -17.62 11.00 8.86
N THR A 119 -17.22 11.98 9.66
CA THR A 119 -17.79 13.32 9.56
C THR A 119 -16.80 14.23 8.86
N VAL A 120 -17.27 14.90 7.82
CA VAL A 120 -16.58 16.03 7.22
C VAL A 120 -17.04 17.29 7.94
N SER A 121 -16.08 18.09 8.43
CA SER A 121 -16.37 19.38 9.05
C SER A 121 -15.69 20.52 8.28
N GLN A 122 -16.47 21.55 7.95
CA GLN A 122 -16.00 22.78 7.33
C GLN A 122 -16.30 23.98 8.23
N PRO A 123 -15.27 24.66 8.76
CA PRO A 123 -15.47 25.95 9.42
C PRO A 123 -15.86 26.99 8.37
N ILE A 124 -16.90 27.77 8.68
CA ILE A 124 -17.37 28.90 7.89
C ILE A 124 -17.00 30.18 8.64
N PHE A 125 -16.27 31.05 7.95
CA PHE A 125 -15.73 32.26 8.54
C PHE A 125 -16.62 33.46 8.24
N ASP A 126 -16.67 34.39 9.17
CA ASP A 126 -17.23 35.72 8.96
C ASP A 126 -16.22 36.64 8.23
N LYS A 127 -16.59 37.92 8.08
CA LYS A 127 -15.74 38.96 7.45
C LYS A 127 -14.42 39.22 8.22
N ASN A 128 -14.40 38.95 9.52
CA ASN A 128 -13.25 39.16 10.41
C ASN A 128 -12.34 37.92 10.46
N ASN A 129 -12.65 36.88 9.67
CA ASN A 129 -11.95 35.61 9.65
C ASN A 129 -12.08 34.82 10.98
N GLU A 130 -13.18 35.04 11.69
CA GLU A 130 -13.59 34.28 12.87
C GLU A 130 -14.58 33.18 12.45
N ILE A 131 -14.48 32.01 13.09
CA ILE A 131 -15.40 30.90 12.79
C ILE A 131 -16.77 31.26 13.35
N LYS A 132 -17.75 31.39 12.47
CA LYS A 132 -19.14 31.63 12.85
C LYS A 132 -19.94 30.34 12.94
N PHE A 133 -19.68 29.41 12.02
CA PHE A 133 -20.36 28.11 12.01
C PHE A 133 -19.40 26.99 11.64
N VAL A 134 -19.74 25.77 12.04
CA VAL A 134 -19.09 24.55 11.54
C VAL A 134 -20.14 23.69 10.86
N ALA A 135 -20.03 23.55 9.54
CA ALA A 135 -20.90 22.70 8.74
C ALA A 135 -20.43 21.25 8.83
N CYS A 136 -21.34 20.34 9.19
CA CYS A 136 -21.07 18.93 9.39
C CYS A 136 -21.86 18.09 8.39
N LEU A 137 -21.19 17.10 7.80
CA LEU A 137 -21.78 16.07 6.94
C LEU A 137 -21.27 14.72 7.41
N ASP A 138 -22.20 13.84 7.78
CA ASP A 138 -21.92 12.46 8.14
C ASP A 138 -22.09 11.58 6.91
N MET A 139 -21.06 10.76 6.62
CA MET A 139 -21.02 9.83 5.51
C MET A 139 -20.66 8.45 6.04
N SER A 140 -21.40 7.43 5.60
CA SER A 140 -21.04 6.05 5.92
C SER A 140 -19.61 5.74 5.43
N LEU A 141 -18.87 4.96 6.20
CA LEU A 141 -17.49 4.60 5.87
C LEU A 141 -17.41 3.95 4.47
N GLU A 142 -18.36 3.07 4.15
CA GLU A 142 -18.45 2.38 2.87
C GLU A 142 -18.59 3.37 1.69
N ALA A 143 -19.43 4.40 1.84
CA ALA A 143 -19.61 5.42 0.82
C ALA A 143 -18.34 6.21 0.56
N VAL A 144 -17.60 6.56 1.62
CA VAL A 144 -16.34 7.31 1.46
C VAL A 144 -15.27 6.46 0.78
N ILE A 145 -15.20 5.16 1.10
CA ILE A 145 -14.33 4.21 0.38
C ILE A 145 -14.69 4.19 -1.11
N ARG A 146 -15.99 4.10 -1.44
CA ARG A 146 -16.48 4.09 -2.83
C ARG A 146 -16.15 5.37 -3.62
N ILE A 147 -16.07 6.52 -2.95
CA ILE A 147 -15.71 7.82 -3.56
C ILE A 147 -14.20 7.95 -3.74
N GLY A 148 -13.41 7.43 -2.80
CA GLY A 148 -11.94 7.53 -2.82
C GLY A 148 -11.24 6.51 -3.74
N GLU A 149 -11.92 5.41 -4.09
CA GLU A 149 -11.39 4.38 -4.98
C GLU A 149 -11.67 4.69 -6.48
N PRO A 150 -10.65 4.67 -7.36
CA PRO A 150 -10.87 4.77 -8.80
C PRO A 150 -11.65 3.55 -9.33
N LYS A 151 -12.69 3.78 -10.13
CA LYS A 151 -13.59 2.73 -10.64
C LYS A 151 -12.88 1.71 -11.55
N SER A 152 -13.02 0.43 -11.21
CA SER A 152 -13.07 -0.82 -12.03
C SER A 152 -11.95 -1.12 -13.06
N VAL A 153 -11.52 -0.17 -13.89
CA VAL A 153 -10.53 -0.42 -14.97
C VAL A 153 -9.16 -0.81 -14.39
N THR A 154 -8.80 -0.23 -13.24
CA THR A 154 -7.61 -0.60 -12.48
C THR A 154 -7.69 -2.02 -11.93
N ASN A 155 -8.87 -2.50 -11.52
CA ASN A 155 -9.04 -3.83 -10.94
C ASN A 155 -8.93 -4.94 -11.99
N ILE A 156 -9.41 -4.71 -13.21
CA ILE A 156 -9.28 -5.67 -14.30
C ILE A 156 -7.81 -5.78 -14.74
N ALA A 157 -7.13 -4.64 -14.94
CA ALA A 157 -5.73 -4.61 -15.33
C ALA A 157 -4.81 -5.25 -14.26
N THR A 158 -5.07 -4.97 -12.98
CA THR A 158 -4.32 -5.60 -11.88
C THR A 158 -4.60 -7.09 -11.79
N ASN A 159 -5.85 -7.54 -11.94
CA ASN A 159 -6.17 -8.97 -11.92
C ASN A 159 -5.55 -9.72 -13.12
N ILE A 160 -5.53 -9.13 -14.31
CA ILE A 160 -4.84 -9.70 -15.48
C ILE A 160 -3.35 -9.83 -15.20
N SER A 161 -2.72 -8.76 -14.69
CA SER A 161 -1.29 -8.78 -14.35
C SER A 161 -0.96 -9.86 -13.31
N LYS A 162 -1.76 -9.99 -12.24
CA LYS A 162 -1.63 -11.07 -11.24
C LYS A 162 -1.72 -12.45 -11.88
N PHE A 163 -2.68 -12.65 -12.79
CA PHE A 163 -2.84 -13.92 -13.48
C PHE A 163 -1.65 -14.25 -14.39
N THR A 164 -1.10 -13.24 -15.08
CA THR A 164 0.12 -13.41 -15.89
C THR A 164 1.32 -13.79 -15.02
N TYR A 165 1.56 -13.08 -13.92
CA TYR A 165 2.66 -13.41 -13.00
C TYR A 165 2.50 -14.78 -12.31
N PHE A 166 1.27 -15.20 -12.05
CA PHE A 166 0.97 -16.55 -11.56
C PHE A 166 1.40 -17.62 -12.58
N LEU A 167 1.08 -17.42 -13.86
CA LEU A 167 1.45 -18.36 -14.91
C LEU A 167 2.98 -18.44 -15.09
N PHE A 168 3.67 -17.29 -15.04
CA PHE A 168 5.14 -17.24 -15.04
C PHE A 168 5.74 -17.98 -13.83
N SER A 169 5.21 -17.77 -12.63
CA SER A 169 5.66 -18.45 -11.41
C SER A 169 5.59 -19.97 -11.56
N ILE A 170 4.48 -20.49 -12.10
CA ILE A 170 4.31 -21.93 -12.35
C ILE A 170 5.34 -22.42 -13.37
N ALA A 171 5.49 -21.72 -14.50
CA ALA A 171 6.42 -22.13 -15.55
C ALA A 171 7.87 -22.19 -15.04
N LEU A 172 8.32 -21.15 -14.33
CA LEU A 172 9.65 -21.11 -13.70
C LEU A 172 9.80 -22.16 -12.60
N GLY A 173 8.74 -22.44 -11.83
CA GLY A 173 8.72 -23.49 -10.81
C GLY A 173 8.92 -24.88 -11.40
N VAL A 174 8.28 -25.18 -12.54
CA VAL A 174 8.48 -26.43 -13.27
C VAL A 174 9.93 -26.53 -13.77
N VAL A 175 10.50 -25.46 -14.32
CA VAL A 175 11.91 -25.43 -14.75
C VAL A 175 12.86 -25.71 -13.58
N ALA A 176 12.67 -25.05 -12.43
CA ALA A 176 13.47 -25.28 -11.23
C ALA A 176 13.40 -26.75 -10.78
N LEU A 177 12.21 -27.34 -10.77
CA LEU A 177 11.98 -28.73 -10.38
C LEU A 177 12.63 -29.71 -11.36
N LEU A 178 12.56 -29.47 -12.67
CA LEU A 178 13.24 -30.29 -13.67
C LEU A 178 14.75 -30.27 -13.51
N LEU A 179 15.34 -29.10 -13.25
CA LEU A 179 16.78 -28.96 -12.98
C LEU A 179 17.18 -29.71 -11.70
N PHE A 180 16.38 -29.61 -10.64
CA PHE A 180 16.59 -30.34 -9.38
C PHE A 180 16.62 -31.85 -9.59
N ILE A 181 15.58 -32.39 -10.23
CA ILE A 181 15.49 -33.83 -10.53
C ILE A 181 16.68 -34.27 -11.38
N LYS A 182 17.02 -33.51 -12.43
CA LYS A 182 18.16 -33.83 -13.29
C LYS A 182 19.48 -33.85 -12.50
N ALA A 183 19.67 -32.92 -11.56
CA ALA A 183 20.85 -32.89 -10.72
C ALA A 183 20.95 -34.13 -9.82
N ILE A 184 19.84 -34.53 -9.20
CA ILE A 184 19.76 -35.77 -8.39
C ILE A 184 20.04 -36.99 -9.25
N ILE A 185 19.49 -37.08 -10.46
CA ILE A 185 19.73 -38.21 -11.36
C ILE A 185 21.22 -38.30 -11.71
N ILE A 186 21.87 -37.19 -12.08
CA ILE A 186 23.32 -37.18 -12.36
C ILE A 186 24.11 -37.65 -11.13
N PHE A 187 23.76 -37.14 -9.95
CA PHE A 187 24.40 -37.51 -8.71
C PHE A 187 24.25 -39.00 -8.37
N LEU A 188 23.03 -39.56 -8.49
CA LEU A 188 22.75 -40.96 -8.15
C LEU A 188 23.25 -41.95 -9.22
N SER A 189 23.00 -41.69 -10.49
CA SER A 189 23.34 -42.64 -11.57
C SER A 189 24.84 -42.71 -11.85
N GLN A 190 25.56 -41.60 -11.72
CA GLN A 190 26.98 -41.50 -12.08
C GLN A 190 27.89 -41.33 -10.84
N GLY A 191 27.33 -41.01 -9.68
CA GLY A 191 28.05 -40.94 -8.40
C GLY A 191 27.94 -42.18 -7.51
N ALA A 192 27.06 -43.16 -7.82
CA ALA A 192 26.91 -44.39 -7.03
C ALA A 192 27.94 -45.49 -7.33
N GLY A 193 28.84 -45.30 -8.30
CA GLY A 193 29.97 -46.19 -8.52
C GLY A 193 31.07 -45.93 -7.49
N ILE A 194 31.12 -46.74 -6.43
CA ILE A 194 31.97 -46.58 -5.23
C ILE A 194 33.49 -46.52 -5.52
N ILE A 195 33.94 -46.86 -6.74
CA ILE A 195 35.37 -47.12 -7.03
C ILE A 195 36.05 -46.02 -7.86
N THR A 196 35.31 -45.21 -8.63
CA THR A 196 35.88 -44.08 -9.41
C THR A 196 34.85 -42.97 -9.61
N ILE A 197 34.65 -42.12 -8.59
CA ILE A 197 33.79 -40.95 -8.74
C ILE A 197 34.54 -39.87 -9.51
N ASP A 198 34.15 -39.63 -10.76
CA ASP A 198 34.69 -38.52 -11.55
C ASP A 198 34.13 -37.18 -11.02
N ALA A 199 35.03 -36.31 -10.56
CA ALA A 199 34.71 -34.98 -10.04
C ALA A 199 33.84 -34.16 -11.01
N LYS A 200 33.93 -34.41 -12.33
CA LYS A 200 33.08 -33.78 -13.35
C LYS A 200 31.58 -33.93 -13.06
N TYR A 201 31.14 -35.11 -12.61
CA TYR A 201 29.72 -35.37 -12.37
C TYR A 201 29.23 -34.74 -11.07
N ILE A 202 30.08 -34.72 -10.03
CA ILE A 202 29.81 -33.97 -8.80
C ILE A 202 29.62 -32.49 -9.14
N PHE A 203 30.58 -31.88 -9.85
CA PHE A 203 30.49 -30.48 -10.24
C PHE A 203 29.24 -30.19 -11.07
N SER A 204 28.92 -31.05 -12.04
CA SER A 204 27.73 -30.86 -12.88
C SER A 204 26.44 -30.92 -12.06
N ALA A 205 26.33 -31.87 -11.12
CA ALA A 205 25.18 -31.95 -10.22
C ALA A 205 25.07 -30.72 -9.31
N THR A 206 26.18 -30.22 -8.76
CA THR A 206 26.20 -29.01 -7.93
C THR A 206 25.77 -27.76 -8.71
N ILE A 207 26.21 -27.60 -9.97
CA ILE A 207 25.76 -26.50 -10.85
C ILE A 207 24.24 -26.54 -11.05
N LEU A 208 23.69 -27.72 -11.39
CA LEU A 208 22.25 -27.82 -11.62
C LEU A 208 21.45 -27.59 -10.33
N LEU A 209 21.94 -28.04 -9.17
CA LEU A 209 21.29 -27.79 -7.87
C LEU A 209 21.31 -26.31 -7.50
N THR A 210 22.44 -25.62 -7.66
CA THR A 210 22.56 -24.19 -7.34
C THR A 210 21.69 -23.33 -8.26
N LEU A 211 21.67 -23.64 -9.57
CA LEU A 211 20.78 -22.97 -10.52
C LEU A 211 19.30 -23.22 -10.20
N SER A 212 18.94 -24.46 -9.85
CA SER A 212 17.57 -24.81 -9.44
C SER A 212 17.13 -24.01 -8.20
N LEU A 213 17.97 -23.94 -7.17
CA LEU A 213 17.67 -23.21 -5.94
C LEU A 213 17.52 -21.70 -6.20
N ALA A 214 18.38 -21.12 -7.04
CA ALA A 214 18.29 -19.71 -7.41
C ALA A 214 16.98 -19.38 -8.14
N ILE A 215 16.54 -20.25 -9.07
CA ILE A 215 15.25 -20.08 -9.78
C ILE A 215 14.08 -20.27 -8.81
N PHE A 216 14.16 -21.23 -7.88
CA PHE A 216 13.11 -21.46 -6.88
C PHE A 216 12.91 -20.25 -5.97
N ASP A 217 14.00 -19.62 -5.49
CA ASP A 217 13.91 -18.40 -4.67
C ASP A 217 13.29 -17.23 -5.45
N LEU A 218 13.58 -17.11 -6.75
CA LEU A 218 12.93 -16.13 -7.64
C LEU A 218 11.42 -16.41 -7.76
N VAL A 219 11.03 -17.67 -8.01
CA VAL A 219 9.61 -18.07 -8.10
C VAL A 219 8.87 -17.73 -6.82
N LYS A 220 9.45 -18.08 -5.67
CA LYS A 220 8.85 -17.78 -4.36
C LYS A 220 8.66 -16.27 -4.18
N THR A 221 9.67 -15.48 -4.50
CA THR A 221 9.62 -14.01 -4.38
C THR A 221 8.54 -13.42 -5.30
N LEU A 222 8.55 -13.80 -6.57
CA LEU A 222 7.58 -13.31 -7.57
C LEU A 222 6.15 -13.70 -7.21
N PHE A 223 5.94 -14.91 -6.69
CA PHE A 223 4.63 -15.37 -6.25
C PHE A 223 4.13 -14.64 -5.00
N GLU A 224 4.98 -14.45 -3.99
CA GLU A 224 4.60 -13.77 -2.74
C GLU A 224 4.22 -12.29 -2.96
N GLU A 225 4.92 -11.62 -3.87
CA GLU A 225 4.78 -10.19 -4.06
C GLU A 225 3.72 -9.84 -5.10
N GLU A 226 3.74 -10.47 -6.27
CA GLU A 226 2.82 -10.12 -7.37
C GLU A 226 1.49 -10.88 -7.27
N VAL A 227 1.48 -12.14 -6.81
CA VAL A 227 0.25 -12.95 -6.79
C VAL A 227 -0.50 -12.82 -5.47
N ILE A 228 0.17 -13.07 -4.34
CA ILE A 228 -0.46 -13.03 -3.01
C ILE A 228 -0.74 -11.58 -2.60
N GLY A 229 0.10 -10.63 -3.02
CA GLY A 229 -0.09 -9.21 -2.73
C GLY A 229 0.00 -8.91 -1.23
N LYS A 230 1.05 -9.38 -0.55
CA LYS A 230 1.38 -8.88 0.80
C LYS A 230 1.71 -7.38 0.71
N GLU A 231 0.69 -6.54 0.78
CA GLU A 231 0.84 -5.09 0.91
C GLU A 231 1.49 -4.79 2.27
N HIS A 232 2.79 -4.52 2.26
CA HIS A 232 3.38 -3.71 3.31
C HIS A 232 3.11 -2.25 2.98
N HIS A 233 2.75 -1.48 4.01
CA HIS A 233 2.18 -0.13 3.97
C HIS A 233 3.00 0.96 3.23
N ASP A 234 4.18 0.65 2.69
CA ASP A 234 4.99 1.58 1.91
C ASP A 234 5.37 0.97 0.56
N LYS A 235 4.61 1.30 -0.50
CA LYS A 235 4.89 0.85 -1.88
C LYS A 235 6.31 1.15 -2.36
N ASN A 236 6.92 2.25 -1.90
CA ASN A 236 8.29 2.58 -2.29
C ASN A 236 9.32 1.72 -1.51
N TYR A 237 9.10 1.51 -0.21
CA TYR A 237 9.95 0.66 0.61
C TYR A 237 9.90 -0.81 0.18
N THR A 238 8.72 -1.29 -0.25
CA THR A 238 8.56 -2.67 -0.72
C THR A 238 9.29 -2.95 -2.03
N ILE A 239 9.21 -2.05 -3.02
CA ILE A 239 9.86 -2.24 -4.32
C ILE A 239 11.38 -2.38 -4.17
N HIS A 240 12.01 -1.52 -3.36
CA HIS A 240 13.45 -1.61 -3.11
C HIS A 240 13.82 -2.92 -2.40
N LYS A 241 13.01 -3.34 -1.43
CA LYS A 241 13.25 -4.57 -0.64
C LYS A 241 13.17 -5.84 -1.49
N THR A 242 12.19 -5.92 -2.39
CA THR A 242 12.07 -6.99 -3.40
C THR A 242 13.34 -7.09 -4.24
N MET A 243 13.73 -5.97 -4.85
CA MET A 243 14.86 -5.91 -5.77
C MET A 243 16.16 -6.32 -5.08
N ILE A 244 16.37 -5.86 -3.84
CA ILE A 244 17.53 -6.22 -3.02
C ILE A 244 17.56 -7.72 -2.72
N ARG A 245 16.42 -8.33 -2.35
CA ARG A 245 16.35 -9.78 -2.08
C ARG A 245 16.65 -10.61 -3.34
N PHE A 246 16.09 -10.20 -4.47
CA PHE A 246 16.31 -10.85 -5.75
C PHE A 246 17.77 -10.75 -6.21
N LEU A 247 18.35 -9.55 -6.18
CA LEU A 247 19.76 -9.37 -6.55
C LEU A 247 20.69 -10.11 -5.57
N GLY A 248 20.33 -10.12 -4.28
CA GLY A 248 21.05 -10.85 -3.24
C GLY A 248 21.12 -12.36 -3.51
N SER A 249 20.01 -13.00 -3.88
CA SER A 249 20.00 -14.43 -4.20
C SER A 249 20.85 -14.75 -5.44
N ILE A 250 20.81 -13.91 -6.48
CA ILE A 250 21.67 -14.04 -7.67
C ILE A 250 23.15 -13.94 -7.29
N ILE A 251 23.52 -12.94 -6.48
CA ILE A 251 24.91 -12.74 -6.06
C ILE A 251 25.41 -13.94 -5.24
N ILE A 252 24.59 -14.49 -4.33
CA ILE A 252 24.93 -15.69 -3.57
C ILE A 252 25.14 -16.89 -4.50
N ALA A 253 24.25 -17.10 -5.47
CA ALA A 253 24.36 -18.18 -6.45
C ALA A 253 25.64 -18.06 -7.29
N LEU A 254 25.93 -16.87 -7.84
CA LEU A 254 27.17 -16.58 -8.58
C LEU A 254 28.42 -16.77 -7.72
N SER A 255 28.36 -16.44 -6.43
CA SER A 255 29.48 -16.64 -5.49
C SER A 255 29.81 -18.12 -5.31
N ILE A 256 28.79 -18.96 -5.14
CA ILE A 256 28.98 -20.42 -4.99
C ILE A 256 29.51 -21.02 -6.29
N GLU A 257 28.97 -20.60 -7.44
CA GLU A 257 29.44 -21.05 -8.75
C GLU A 257 30.90 -20.66 -8.99
N ALA A 258 31.28 -19.43 -8.62
CA ALA A 258 32.64 -18.92 -8.72
C ALA A 258 33.64 -19.77 -7.94
N LEU A 259 33.30 -20.07 -6.68
CA LEU A 259 34.14 -20.86 -5.78
C LEU A 259 34.34 -22.28 -6.34
N MET A 260 33.27 -22.89 -6.83
CA MET A 260 33.34 -24.23 -7.41
C MET A 260 34.16 -24.24 -8.72
N LEU A 261 34.09 -23.17 -9.54
CA LEU A 261 34.91 -23.02 -10.74
C LEU A 261 36.41 -22.97 -10.43
N VAL A 262 36.80 -22.33 -9.31
CA VAL A 262 38.19 -22.31 -8.83
C VAL A 262 38.68 -23.74 -8.56
N PHE A 263 37.91 -24.53 -7.80
CA PHE A 263 38.29 -25.91 -7.52
C PHE A 263 38.38 -26.76 -8.79
N LYS A 264 37.43 -26.59 -9.71
CA LYS A 264 37.42 -27.29 -11.00
C LYS A 264 38.68 -26.97 -11.81
N PHE A 265 39.04 -25.70 -11.97
CA PHE A 265 40.21 -25.32 -12.75
C PHE A 265 41.52 -25.65 -12.04
N ALA A 266 41.58 -25.56 -10.71
CA ALA A 266 42.75 -26.00 -9.94
C ALA A 266 43.08 -27.49 -10.16
N MET A 267 42.06 -28.34 -10.31
CA MET A 267 42.24 -29.79 -10.47
C MET A 267 42.36 -30.25 -11.93
N THR A 268 41.68 -29.59 -12.87
CA THR A 268 41.56 -30.10 -14.25
C THR A 268 42.34 -29.30 -15.29
N GLN A 269 42.40 -27.97 -15.16
CA GLN A 269 42.97 -27.07 -16.17
C GLN A 269 43.53 -25.81 -15.49
N PRO A 270 44.73 -25.88 -14.88
CA PRO A 270 45.32 -24.79 -14.09
C PRO A 270 45.49 -23.50 -14.89
N ASP A 271 45.70 -23.60 -16.20
CA ASP A 271 45.85 -22.45 -17.11
C ASP A 271 44.62 -21.53 -17.12
N LYS A 272 43.43 -22.07 -16.79
CA LYS A 272 42.16 -21.31 -16.75
C LYS A 272 41.86 -20.73 -15.38
N LEU A 273 42.72 -20.91 -14.37
CA LEU A 273 42.51 -20.41 -13.01
C LEU A 273 42.30 -18.89 -12.98
N PHE A 274 42.98 -18.14 -13.86
CA PHE A 274 42.81 -16.69 -13.99
C PHE A 274 41.38 -16.28 -14.32
N ASN A 275 40.63 -17.06 -15.11
CA ASN A 275 39.23 -16.76 -15.42
C ASN A 275 38.33 -16.85 -14.19
N ALA A 276 38.61 -17.80 -13.28
CA ALA A 276 37.87 -17.92 -12.03
C ALA A 276 38.18 -16.73 -11.09
N ILE A 277 39.42 -16.24 -11.07
CA ILE A 277 39.81 -15.05 -10.32
C ILE A 277 39.06 -13.81 -10.82
N TYR A 278 38.97 -13.60 -12.14
CA TYR A 278 38.18 -12.49 -12.71
C TYR A 278 36.70 -12.55 -12.32
N LEU A 279 36.12 -13.77 -12.31
CA LEU A 279 34.73 -13.96 -11.94
C LEU A 279 34.48 -13.69 -10.44
N ILE A 280 35.38 -14.12 -9.55
CA ILE A 280 35.33 -13.76 -8.13
C ILE A 280 35.45 -12.24 -7.93
N GLY A 281 36.35 -11.58 -8.67
CA GLY A 281 36.47 -10.13 -8.66
C GLY A 281 35.18 -9.42 -9.08
N GLY A 282 34.50 -9.93 -10.11
CA GLY A 282 33.20 -9.43 -10.54
C GLY A 282 32.11 -9.59 -9.48
N VAL A 283 32.05 -10.75 -8.82
CA VAL A 283 31.12 -11.00 -7.71
C VAL A 283 31.38 -10.06 -6.53
N ALA A 284 32.65 -9.83 -6.17
CA ALA A 284 33.01 -8.87 -5.12
C ALA A 284 32.55 -7.45 -5.46
N LEU A 285 32.71 -7.02 -6.72
CA LEU A 285 32.22 -5.72 -7.20
C LEU A 285 30.70 -5.64 -7.11
N LEU A 286 29.96 -6.70 -7.49
CA LEU A 286 28.50 -6.75 -7.35
C LEU A 286 28.04 -6.62 -5.89
N ILE A 287 28.73 -7.30 -4.95
CA ILE A 287 28.45 -7.19 -3.51
C ILE A 287 28.66 -5.75 -3.02
N ILE A 288 29.78 -5.12 -3.40
CA ILE A 288 30.07 -3.74 -3.03
C ILE A 288 29.03 -2.78 -3.62
N SER A 289 28.67 -2.95 -4.90
CA SER A 289 27.67 -2.15 -5.58
C SER A 289 26.30 -2.26 -4.92
N LEU A 290 25.86 -3.48 -4.59
CA LEU A 290 24.60 -3.70 -3.87
C LEU A 290 24.66 -3.09 -2.45
N GLY A 291 25.77 -3.24 -1.73
CA GLY A 291 25.94 -2.64 -0.42
C GLY A 291 25.86 -1.10 -0.46
N LEU A 292 26.48 -0.49 -1.47
CA LEU A 292 26.44 0.96 -1.68
C LEU A 292 25.03 1.44 -2.06
N TYR A 293 24.32 0.70 -2.92
CA TYR A 293 22.93 0.97 -3.26
C TYR A 293 22.02 0.96 -2.02
N ILE A 294 22.13 -0.06 -1.17
CA ILE A 294 21.35 -0.18 0.07
C ILE A 294 21.65 1.02 0.99
N TYR A 295 22.94 1.32 1.19
CA TYR A 295 23.37 2.43 2.05
C TYR A 295 22.78 3.78 1.60
N LEU A 296 22.83 4.09 0.30
CA LEU A 296 22.27 5.33 -0.24
C LEU A 296 20.75 5.39 -0.08
N THR A 297 20.07 4.28 -0.33
CA THR A 297 18.60 4.22 -0.27
C THR A 297 18.10 4.35 1.17
N THR A 298 18.75 3.70 2.14
CA THR A 298 18.42 3.84 3.57
C THR A 298 18.69 5.25 4.08
N LYS A 299 19.79 5.90 3.66
CA LYS A 299 20.12 7.27 4.07
C LYS A 299 19.10 8.30 3.58
N ASN A 300 18.57 8.14 2.37
CA ASN A 300 17.55 9.04 1.83
C ASN A 300 16.21 8.89 2.56
N SER A 301 15.83 7.68 2.96
CA SER A 301 14.60 7.43 3.71
C SER A 301 14.59 8.09 5.09
N ILE A 302 15.74 8.23 5.76
CA ILE A 302 15.85 8.88 7.09
C ILE A 302 15.73 10.41 7.00
N LYS A 303 15.86 10.99 5.80
CA LYS A 303 15.87 12.45 5.60
C LYS A 303 14.50 13.03 5.23
N GLU A 304 13.51 12.18 4.95
CA GLU A 304 12.14 12.59 4.58
C GLU A 304 11.12 12.50 5.73
N ASP A 305 11.50 11.92 6.88
CA ASP A 305 10.75 11.93 8.16
C ASP A 305 11.19 13.10 9.06
#